data_AF-A0A7X2SS93-F1
#
_entry.id   AF-A0A7X2SS93-F1
#
_cell.length_a   1.000
_cell.length_b   1.000
_cell.length_c   1.000
_cell.angle_alpha   90.00
_cell.angle_beta   90.00
_cell.angle_gamma   90.00
#
_symmetry.space_group_name_H-M   'P 1'
#
loop_
_entity.id
_entity.type
_entity.pdbx_description
1 polymer ?
#
loop_
_entity_poly.entity_id
_entity_poly.type
_entity_poly.pdbx_seq_one_letter_code
_entity_poly.pdbx_strand_id
1 'polypeptide(L)'
;HVLSKLISFLNLKTLVITDIDAKRTEEKGFLPKDAKETTNGSLKKFFKGKSFEGLMNLKKDEKILSIEVKTEDRDKDDVEYKEDPSGNLRIAYQIEEKNSKEESYQATSFEDSFIHLNLEFVQKLANEHRKNAGLKNIEKINNVNNVSYELASNCIDSKTNFAIGVLMYGNNKWQIPKYIEEGLEWIRK
;
A
#
# COMPACT_ATOMS: atom_id res chain seq x y z
N HIS A 1 6.04 -11.06 12.81
CA HIS A 1 6.97 -10.10 12.22
C HIS A 1 8.19 -10.02 13.14
N VAL A 2 9.41 -9.78 12.64
CA VAL A 2 10.65 -9.93 13.45
C VAL A 2 10.62 -9.05 14.70
N LEU A 3 10.03 -7.86 14.60
CA LEU A 3 9.97 -6.88 15.68
C LEU A 3 8.72 -6.99 16.58
N SER A 4 7.80 -7.93 16.35
CA SER A 4 6.53 -7.94 17.09
C SER A 4 6.68 -8.12 18.59
N LYS A 5 7.63 -8.98 19.02
CA LYS A 5 7.94 -9.17 20.44
C LYS A 5 8.47 -7.88 21.07
N LEU A 6 9.31 -7.13 20.34
CA LEU A 6 9.83 -5.83 20.80
C LEU A 6 8.72 -4.78 20.89
N ILE A 7 7.86 -4.69 19.87
CA ILE A 7 6.71 -3.77 19.84
C ILE A 7 5.78 -4.05 21.02
N SER A 8 5.46 -5.32 21.28
CA SER A 8 4.62 -5.74 22.41
C SER A 8 5.31 -5.44 23.75
N PHE A 9 6.57 -5.81 23.91
CA PHE A 9 7.34 -5.59 25.16
C PHE A 9 7.44 -4.11 25.54
N LEU A 10 7.72 -3.24 24.57
CA LEU A 10 7.84 -1.79 24.79
C LEU A 10 6.48 -1.07 24.73
N ASN A 11 5.40 -1.80 24.43
CA ASN A 11 4.07 -1.25 24.17
C ASN A 11 4.08 -0.07 23.17
N LEU A 12 4.83 -0.22 22.07
CA LEU A 12 5.00 0.85 21.08
C LEU A 12 3.76 0.99 20.20
N LYS A 13 3.23 2.19 20.13
CA LYS A 13 2.28 2.55 19.09
C LYS A 13 2.98 2.47 17.73
N THR A 14 2.51 1.59 16.85
CA THR A 14 3.21 1.20 15.63
C THR A 14 2.28 1.22 14.42
N LEU A 15 2.68 1.93 13.36
CA LEU A 15 2.04 1.92 12.06
C LEU A 15 2.87 1.10 11.08
N VAL A 16 2.25 0.12 10.44
CA VAL A 16 2.84 -0.63 9.32
C VAL A 16 2.14 -0.20 8.04
N ILE A 17 2.89 0.39 7.11
CA ILE A 17 2.41 0.71 5.76
C ILE A 17 3.01 -0.34 4.82
N THR A 18 2.17 -1.04 4.07
CA THR A 18 2.59 -2.12 3.18
C THR A 18 1.71 -2.20 1.94
N ASP A 19 2.26 -2.75 0.87
CA ASP A 19 1.48 -3.11 -0.32
C ASP A 19 0.54 -4.27 -0.02
N ILE A 20 -0.63 -4.27 -0.65
CA ILE A 20 -1.55 -5.41 -0.60
C ILE A 20 -1.05 -6.55 -1.49
N ASP A 21 -0.19 -6.28 -2.48
CA ASP A 21 0.40 -7.25 -3.40
C ASP A 21 -0.64 -8.24 -3.94
N ALA A 22 -1.73 -7.68 -4.46
CA ALA A 22 -2.87 -8.39 -4.99
C ALA A 22 -2.47 -9.17 -6.25
N LYS A 23 -2.93 -10.42 -6.33
CA LYS A 23 -2.64 -11.34 -7.42
C LYS A 23 -3.89 -12.11 -7.84
N ARG A 24 -3.93 -12.44 -9.13
CA ARG A 24 -4.89 -13.39 -9.74
C ARG A 24 -4.13 -14.64 -10.20
N THR A 25 -4.86 -15.75 -10.30
CA THR A 25 -4.37 -17.05 -10.79
C THR A 25 -4.22 -17.14 -12.32
N GLU A 26 -4.59 -16.12 -13.10
CA GLU A 26 -4.52 -16.13 -14.58
C GLU A 26 -3.78 -14.90 -15.13
N GLU A 27 -2.98 -15.10 -16.19
CA GLU A 27 -1.87 -14.21 -16.57
C GLU A 27 -2.20 -13.04 -17.51
N LYS A 28 -3.36 -13.01 -18.21
CA LYS A 28 -3.65 -11.95 -19.20
C LYS A 28 -4.77 -11.01 -18.74
N GLY A 29 -4.47 -9.70 -18.79
CA GLY A 29 -5.45 -8.64 -18.53
C GLY A 29 -5.77 -8.40 -17.05
N PHE A 30 -4.83 -8.70 -16.15
CA PHE A 30 -5.04 -8.51 -14.71
C PHE A 30 -5.35 -7.04 -14.38
N LEU A 31 -6.56 -6.80 -13.89
CA LEU A 31 -6.91 -5.62 -13.13
C LEU A 31 -6.87 -5.98 -11.64
N PRO A 32 -6.33 -5.13 -10.76
CA PRO A 32 -6.26 -5.45 -9.34
C PRO A 32 -7.61 -5.80 -8.69
N LYS A 33 -8.71 -5.25 -9.21
CA LYS A 33 -10.09 -5.57 -8.79
C LYS A 33 -10.46 -7.06 -8.98
N ASP A 34 -9.80 -7.77 -9.89
CA ASP A 34 -10.04 -9.19 -10.17
C ASP A 34 -9.14 -10.11 -9.34
N ALA A 35 -8.34 -9.55 -8.44
CA ALA A 35 -7.48 -10.31 -7.55
C ALA A 35 -8.28 -11.19 -6.58
N LYS A 36 -7.71 -12.36 -6.28
CA LYS A 36 -8.32 -13.35 -5.37
C LYS A 36 -7.44 -13.67 -4.17
N GLU A 37 -6.18 -13.25 -4.23
CA GLU A 37 -5.20 -13.49 -3.17
C GLU A 37 -4.27 -12.29 -3.03
N THR A 38 -3.71 -12.14 -1.83
CA THR A 38 -2.53 -11.33 -1.58
C THR A 38 -1.29 -12.23 -1.60
N THR A 39 -0.18 -11.75 -2.15
CA THR A 39 1.13 -12.42 -2.00
C THR A 39 1.88 -11.93 -0.76
N ASN A 40 1.37 -10.91 -0.08
CA ASN A 40 1.96 -10.35 1.11
C ASN A 40 1.80 -11.29 2.32
N GLY A 41 2.90 -11.96 2.68
CA GLY A 41 2.94 -12.88 3.83
C GLY A 41 2.66 -12.22 5.17
N SER A 42 2.98 -10.92 5.32
CA SER A 42 2.71 -10.18 6.55
C SER A 42 1.21 -9.94 6.74
N LEU A 43 0.49 -9.53 5.68
CA LEU A 43 -0.98 -9.37 5.75
C LEU A 43 -1.69 -10.68 6.09
N LYS A 44 -1.26 -11.80 5.50
CA LYS A 44 -1.78 -13.14 5.85
C LYS A 44 -1.59 -13.48 7.32
N LYS A 45 -0.50 -13.00 7.94
CA LYS A 45 -0.21 -13.22 9.36
C LYS A 45 -0.98 -12.27 10.27
N PHE A 46 -1.05 -10.98 9.92
CA PHE A 46 -1.78 -9.96 10.70
C PHE A 46 -3.28 -10.23 10.73
N PHE A 47 -3.86 -10.69 9.63
CA PHE A 47 -5.30 -10.94 9.49
C PHE A 47 -5.58 -12.43 9.24
N LYS A 48 -4.92 -13.30 10.01
CA LYS A 48 -5.04 -14.75 9.89
C LYS A 48 -6.51 -15.17 9.93
N GLY A 49 -6.95 -15.90 8.90
CA GLY A 49 -8.32 -16.39 8.77
C GLY A 49 -9.24 -15.49 7.93
N LYS A 50 -8.81 -14.28 7.53
CA LYS A 50 -9.56 -13.47 6.55
C LYS A 50 -9.26 -13.91 5.12
N SER A 51 -10.31 -13.94 4.30
CA SER A 51 -10.17 -14.06 2.83
C SER A 51 -9.62 -12.77 2.24
N PHE A 52 -9.16 -12.81 0.99
CA PHE A 52 -8.74 -11.60 0.27
C PHE A 52 -9.87 -10.57 0.21
N GLU A 53 -11.09 -10.99 -0.16
CA GLU A 53 -12.29 -10.13 -0.12
C GLU A 53 -12.54 -9.56 1.29
N GLY A 54 -12.29 -10.34 2.34
CA GLY A 54 -12.33 -9.86 3.71
C GLY A 54 -11.33 -8.74 3.97
N LEU A 55 -10.10 -8.84 3.46
CA LEU A 55 -9.08 -7.78 3.56
C LEU A 55 -9.50 -6.51 2.81
N MET A 56 -10.13 -6.64 1.63
CA MET A 56 -10.58 -5.49 0.83
C MET A 56 -11.65 -4.67 1.56
N ASN A 57 -12.50 -5.35 2.32
CA ASN A 57 -13.67 -4.76 2.96
C ASN A 57 -13.44 -4.36 4.43
N LEU A 58 -12.20 -4.48 4.94
CA LEU A 58 -11.90 -4.06 6.31
C LEU A 58 -12.10 -2.56 6.48
N LYS A 59 -12.90 -2.20 7.49
CA LYS A 59 -13.12 -0.83 7.94
C LYS A 59 -11.87 -0.28 8.63
N LYS A 60 -11.85 1.04 8.84
CA LYS A 60 -10.74 1.77 9.45
C LYS A 60 -10.30 1.15 10.78
N ASP A 61 -11.23 0.78 11.66
CA ASP A 61 -10.93 0.30 13.01
C ASP A 61 -10.59 -1.20 13.06
N GLU A 62 -11.06 -1.98 12.09
CA GLU A 62 -10.74 -3.42 11.94
C GLU A 62 -9.30 -3.64 11.46
N LYS A 63 -8.58 -2.56 11.12
CA LYS A 63 -7.15 -2.56 10.78
C LYS A 63 -6.25 -2.24 11.97
N ILE A 64 -6.83 -2.06 13.16
CA ILE A 64 -6.12 -1.85 14.42
C ILE A 64 -6.09 -3.20 15.16
N LEU A 65 -4.89 -3.59 15.58
CA LEU A 65 -4.58 -4.88 16.15
C LEU A 65 -3.88 -4.71 17.50
N SER A 66 -4.10 -5.63 18.41
CA SER A 66 -3.24 -5.89 19.56
C SER A 66 -2.27 -7.02 19.24
N ILE A 67 -1.08 -6.97 19.86
CA ILE A 67 -0.05 -8.00 19.74
C ILE A 67 -0.02 -8.82 21.02
N GLU A 68 -0.34 -10.10 20.93
CA GLU A 68 -0.26 -11.06 22.04
C GLU A 68 0.95 -11.97 21.84
N VAL A 69 1.82 -12.03 22.84
CA VAL A 69 2.98 -12.92 22.87
C VAL A 69 2.65 -14.06 23.83
N LYS A 70 2.54 -15.29 23.34
CA LYS A 70 2.07 -16.45 24.13
C LYS A 70 3.14 -17.05 25.04
N THR A 71 4.41 -16.82 24.74
CA THR A 71 5.56 -17.31 25.48
C THR A 71 6.74 -16.34 25.36
N GLU A 72 7.50 -16.23 26.44
CA GLU A 72 8.74 -15.45 26.46
C GLU A 72 9.90 -16.13 25.72
N ASP A 73 9.71 -17.38 25.28
CA ASP A 73 10.66 -18.16 24.48
C ASP A 73 10.94 -17.45 23.15
N ARG A 74 12.16 -16.93 23.00
CA ARG A 74 12.55 -16.13 21.84
C ARG A 74 12.59 -16.95 20.55
N ASP A 75 12.80 -18.26 20.64
CA ASP A 75 13.00 -19.16 19.50
C ASP A 75 11.69 -19.71 18.92
N LYS A 76 10.55 -19.41 19.55
CA LYS A 76 9.22 -19.80 19.05
C LYS A 76 8.53 -18.63 18.35
N ASP A 77 7.85 -18.92 17.24
CA ASP A 77 6.95 -17.98 16.59
C ASP A 77 5.55 -18.11 17.20
N ASP A 78 5.33 -17.36 18.26
CA ASP A 78 4.20 -17.49 19.18
C ASP A 78 3.40 -16.18 19.32
N VAL A 79 3.53 -15.30 18.33
CA VAL A 79 2.86 -14.01 18.30
C VAL A 79 1.53 -14.12 17.56
N GLU A 80 0.46 -13.72 18.22
CA GLU A 80 -0.86 -13.56 17.63
C GLU A 80 -1.24 -12.09 17.52
N TYR A 81 -2.06 -11.81 16.51
CA TYR A 81 -2.64 -10.49 16.29
C TYR A 81 -4.15 -10.65 16.38
N LYS A 82 -4.78 -9.73 17.11
CA LYS A 82 -6.23 -9.71 17.28
C LYS A 82 -6.74 -8.34 16.94
N GLU A 83 -7.85 -8.27 16.22
CA GLU A 83 -8.56 -7.02 15.97
C GLU A 83 -8.95 -6.37 17.30
N ASP A 84 -8.49 -5.15 17.49
CA ASP A 84 -8.67 -4.40 18.72
C ASP A 84 -8.62 -2.90 18.38
N PRO A 85 -9.75 -2.19 18.37
CA PRO A 85 -9.79 -0.75 18.13
C PRO A 85 -8.95 0.07 19.13
N SER A 86 -8.63 -0.50 20.30
CA SER A 86 -7.74 0.08 21.31
C SER A 86 -6.29 -0.42 21.22
N GLY A 87 -5.99 -1.27 20.23
CA GLY A 87 -4.69 -1.86 20.00
C GLY A 87 -3.60 -0.86 19.63
N ASN A 88 -2.35 -1.28 19.78
CA ASN A 88 -1.17 -0.46 19.55
C ASN A 88 -0.52 -0.69 18.17
N LEU A 89 -1.09 -1.53 17.31
CA LEU A 89 -0.61 -1.81 15.97
C LEU A 89 -1.67 -1.48 14.92
N ARG A 90 -1.36 -0.63 13.94
CA ARG A 90 -2.25 -0.39 12.79
C ARG A 90 -1.59 -0.85 11.50
N ILE A 91 -2.35 -1.55 10.67
CA ILE A 91 -1.91 -1.98 9.35
C ILE A 91 -2.59 -1.13 8.28
N ALA A 92 -1.80 -0.47 7.45
CA ALA A 92 -2.25 0.35 6.33
C ALA A 92 -1.79 -0.28 5.02
N TYR A 93 -2.75 -0.56 4.13
CA TYR A 93 -2.53 -1.09 2.79
C TYR A 93 -3.64 -0.57 1.85
N GLN A 94 -3.41 -0.65 0.54
CA GLN A 94 -4.28 -0.04 -0.47
C GLN A 94 -5.74 -0.50 -0.34
N ILE A 95 -6.65 0.46 -0.46
CA ILE A 95 -8.10 0.27 -0.48
C ILE A 95 -8.66 0.83 -1.79
N GLU A 96 -9.92 0.52 -2.07
CA GLU A 96 -10.62 1.17 -3.17
C GLU A 96 -10.77 2.66 -2.82
N GLU A 97 -10.29 3.52 -3.72
CA GLU A 97 -10.36 4.97 -3.53
C GLU A 97 -10.66 5.68 -4.85
N LYS A 98 -11.31 6.85 -4.73
CA LYS A 98 -11.63 7.71 -5.87
C LYS A 98 -10.54 8.75 -6.09
N ASN A 99 -10.21 9.01 -7.34
CA ASN A 99 -9.36 10.15 -7.71
C ASN A 99 -10.16 11.46 -7.83
N SER A 100 -9.51 12.55 -8.23
CA SER A 100 -10.13 13.87 -8.40
C SER A 100 -11.23 13.93 -9.47
N LYS A 101 -11.35 12.90 -10.31
CA LYS A 101 -12.37 12.74 -11.36
C LYS A 101 -13.52 11.80 -10.93
N GLU A 102 -13.60 11.46 -9.65
CA GLU A 102 -14.58 10.52 -9.08
C GLU A 102 -14.47 9.07 -9.59
N GLU A 103 -13.33 8.71 -10.21
CA GLU A 103 -13.09 7.36 -10.72
C GLU A 103 -12.61 6.45 -9.59
N SER A 104 -13.38 5.40 -9.30
CA SER A 104 -13.05 4.39 -8.30
C SER A 104 -11.99 3.42 -8.81
N TYR A 105 -10.99 3.13 -7.98
CA TYR A 105 -9.94 2.18 -8.33
C TYR A 105 -9.39 1.48 -7.11
N GLN A 106 -9.19 0.17 -7.25
CA GLN A 106 -8.45 -0.62 -6.28
C GLN A 106 -7.01 -0.76 -6.74
N ALA A 107 -6.06 -0.19 -6.00
CA ALA A 107 -4.64 -0.35 -6.29
C ALA A 107 -4.04 -1.59 -5.62
N THR A 108 -2.93 -2.09 -6.17
CA THR A 108 -2.18 -3.24 -5.62
C THR A 108 -0.87 -2.86 -4.92
N SER A 109 -0.27 -1.73 -5.32
CA SER A 109 0.99 -1.22 -4.76
C SER A 109 0.95 0.29 -4.50
N PHE A 110 1.96 0.80 -3.82
CA PHE A 110 2.14 2.24 -3.63
C PHE A 110 2.14 2.99 -4.96
N GLU A 111 2.91 2.53 -5.94
CA GLU A 111 3.06 3.24 -7.21
C GLU A 111 1.75 3.28 -8.00
N ASP A 112 1.02 2.17 -7.97
CA ASP A 112 -0.29 2.03 -8.61
C ASP A 112 -1.31 3.01 -8.00
N SER A 113 -1.43 3.03 -6.68
CA SER A 113 -2.29 3.98 -5.94
C SER A 113 -1.85 5.43 -6.16
N PHE A 114 -0.55 5.70 -6.13
CA PHE A 114 -0.02 7.04 -6.34
C PHE A 114 -0.32 7.56 -7.75
N ILE A 115 -0.14 6.74 -8.79
CA ILE A 115 -0.45 7.10 -10.17
C ILE A 115 -1.94 7.35 -10.36
N HIS A 116 -2.81 6.51 -9.77
CA HIS A 116 -4.26 6.68 -9.84
C HIS A 116 -4.72 8.05 -9.34
N LEU A 117 -4.16 8.50 -8.22
CA LEU A 117 -4.50 9.78 -7.63
C LEU A 117 -3.78 10.97 -8.29
N ASN A 118 -2.61 10.74 -8.88
CA ASN A 118 -1.68 11.80 -9.26
C ASN A 118 -1.23 11.72 -10.73
N LEU A 119 -2.06 11.21 -11.63
CA LEU A 119 -1.67 10.98 -13.03
C LEU A 119 -1.09 12.24 -13.71
N GLU A 120 -1.74 13.39 -13.57
CA GLU A 120 -1.27 14.65 -14.16
C GLU A 120 0.09 15.09 -13.60
N PHE A 121 0.30 14.89 -12.30
CA PHE A 121 1.58 15.14 -11.66
C PHE A 121 2.66 14.19 -12.20
N VAL A 122 2.34 12.90 -12.35
CA VAL A 122 3.28 11.89 -12.89
C VAL A 122 3.60 12.19 -14.36
N GLN A 123 2.63 12.63 -15.16
CA GLN A 123 2.84 13.07 -16.54
C GLN A 123 3.78 14.27 -16.62
N LYS A 124 3.58 15.27 -15.75
CA LYS A 124 4.49 16.42 -15.67
C LYS A 124 5.91 15.99 -15.31
N LEU A 125 6.04 15.17 -14.26
CA LEU A 125 7.31 14.61 -13.80
C LEU A 125 8.00 13.80 -14.92
N ALA A 126 7.24 13.02 -15.67
CA ALA A 126 7.71 12.23 -16.81
C ALA A 126 8.27 13.12 -17.93
N ASN A 127 7.56 14.19 -18.27
CA ASN A 127 7.94 15.08 -19.37
C ASN A 127 9.17 15.94 -19.02
N GLU A 128 9.27 16.40 -17.78
CA GLU A 128 10.35 17.28 -17.31
C GLU A 128 11.63 16.51 -16.94
N HIS A 129 11.48 15.36 -16.26
CA HIS A 129 12.62 14.68 -15.62
C HIS A 129 12.87 13.26 -16.13
N ARG A 130 11.89 12.61 -16.77
CA ARG A 130 12.02 11.28 -17.41
C ARG A 130 12.69 10.26 -16.45
N LYS A 131 13.79 9.64 -16.89
CA LYS A 131 14.54 8.64 -16.10
C LYS A 131 15.13 9.19 -14.80
N ASN A 132 15.42 10.50 -14.72
CA ASN A 132 15.92 11.11 -13.48
C ASN A 132 14.87 11.07 -12.36
N ALA A 133 13.58 11.00 -12.72
CA ALA A 133 12.49 10.78 -11.79
C ALA A 133 12.05 9.31 -11.69
N GLY A 134 12.88 8.37 -12.16
CA GLY A 134 12.57 6.94 -12.14
C GLY A 134 11.48 6.51 -13.14
N LEU A 135 11.23 7.30 -14.19
CA LEU A 135 10.19 7.04 -15.18
C LEU A 135 10.75 6.63 -16.55
N LYS A 136 10.07 5.72 -17.23
CA LYS A 136 10.34 5.23 -18.60
C LYS A 136 9.04 5.18 -19.40
N ASN A 137 9.13 4.93 -20.72
CA ASN A 137 7.96 4.80 -21.59
C ASN A 137 7.01 6.02 -21.53
N ILE A 138 7.57 7.22 -21.68
CA ILE A 138 6.87 8.51 -21.49
C ILE A 138 5.62 8.64 -22.38
N GLU A 139 5.67 8.11 -23.61
CA GLU A 139 4.51 8.08 -24.52
C GLU A 139 3.34 7.30 -23.92
N LYS A 140 3.61 6.21 -23.19
CA LYS A 140 2.59 5.42 -22.49
C LYS A 140 2.02 6.20 -21.30
N ILE A 141 2.86 6.89 -20.54
CA ILE A 141 2.43 7.76 -19.41
C ILE A 141 1.48 8.88 -19.89
N ASN A 142 1.76 9.46 -21.05
CA ASN A 142 0.96 10.55 -21.61
C ASN A 142 -0.34 10.07 -22.29
N ASN A 143 -0.53 8.76 -22.47
CA ASN A 143 -1.76 8.22 -23.02
C ASN A 143 -2.78 7.95 -21.91
N VAL A 144 -3.84 8.75 -21.89
CA VAL A 144 -4.92 8.76 -20.88
C VAL A 144 -5.75 7.47 -20.83
N ASN A 145 -5.65 6.60 -21.84
CA ASN A 145 -6.39 5.33 -21.85
C ASN A 145 -5.72 4.23 -21.02
N ASN A 146 -4.47 4.44 -20.58
CA ASN A 146 -3.78 3.45 -19.76
C ASN A 146 -4.24 3.53 -18.30
N VAL A 147 -4.56 2.37 -17.74
CA VAL A 147 -4.90 2.25 -16.31
C VAL A 147 -3.64 2.33 -15.43
N SER A 148 -3.80 2.80 -14.20
CA SER A 148 -2.72 3.03 -13.23
C SER A 148 -1.80 1.81 -13.05
N TYR A 149 -2.36 0.61 -12.93
CA TYR A 149 -1.59 -0.63 -12.82
C TYR A 149 -0.64 -0.86 -14.00
N GLU A 150 -1.09 -0.56 -15.22
CA GLU A 150 -0.23 -0.71 -16.40
C GLU A 150 0.90 0.32 -16.42
N LEU A 151 0.62 1.53 -15.97
CA LEU A 151 1.63 2.59 -15.85
C LEU A 151 2.65 2.24 -14.77
N ALA A 152 2.20 1.80 -13.59
CA ALA A 152 3.08 1.35 -12.51
C ALA A 152 3.98 0.19 -12.97
N SER A 153 3.41 -0.79 -13.68
CA SER A 153 4.15 -1.97 -14.13
C SER A 153 5.14 -1.69 -15.25
N ASN A 154 4.78 -0.83 -16.21
CA ASN A 154 5.55 -0.64 -17.44
C ASN A 154 6.36 0.65 -17.49
N CYS A 155 6.00 1.66 -16.72
CA CYS A 155 6.55 3.01 -16.84
C CYS A 155 7.42 3.42 -15.66
N ILE A 156 7.52 2.59 -14.62
CA ILE A 156 8.46 2.79 -13.52
C ILE A 156 9.75 2.03 -13.83
N ASP A 157 10.85 2.78 -13.84
CA ASP A 157 12.19 2.23 -14.08
C ASP A 157 12.74 1.56 -12.82
N SER A 158 12.65 2.26 -11.69
CA SER A 158 13.01 1.77 -10.36
C SER A 158 12.07 2.40 -9.33
N LYS A 159 11.51 1.58 -8.43
CA LYS A 159 10.62 2.05 -7.35
C LYS A 159 11.31 3.08 -6.45
N THR A 160 12.58 2.82 -6.10
CA THR A 160 13.40 3.73 -5.28
C THR A 160 13.63 5.05 -6.00
N ASN A 161 13.99 5.01 -7.30
CA ASN A 161 14.22 6.24 -8.07
C ASN A 161 12.92 7.01 -8.30
N PHE A 162 11.80 6.32 -8.45
CA PHE A 162 10.49 6.95 -8.55
C PHE A 162 10.14 7.69 -7.25
N ALA A 163 10.27 7.04 -6.09
CA ALA A 163 10.03 7.69 -4.81
C ALA A 163 10.96 8.91 -4.60
N ILE A 164 12.26 8.77 -4.91
CA ILE A 164 13.21 9.88 -4.86
C ILE A 164 12.82 10.99 -5.83
N GLY A 165 12.42 10.65 -7.06
CA GLY A 165 11.99 11.61 -8.07
C GLY A 165 10.76 12.40 -7.63
N VAL A 166 9.75 11.73 -7.07
CA VAL A 166 8.57 12.37 -6.49
C VAL A 166 8.97 13.35 -5.37
N LEU A 167 9.89 12.96 -4.49
CA LEU A 167 10.36 13.81 -3.38
C LEU A 167 11.22 15.00 -3.86
N MET A 168 12.12 14.78 -4.81
CA MET A 168 13.08 15.79 -5.27
C MET A 168 12.45 16.82 -6.20
N TYR A 169 11.57 16.38 -7.09
CA TYR A 169 11.02 17.22 -8.16
C TYR A 169 9.55 17.56 -7.94
N GLY A 170 8.89 16.89 -7.01
CA GLY A 170 7.55 17.27 -6.61
C GLY A 170 7.54 18.49 -5.70
N ASN A 171 6.41 19.19 -5.68
CA ASN A 171 6.21 20.41 -4.89
C ASN A 171 5.27 20.20 -3.68
N ASN A 172 5.19 18.96 -3.18
CA ASN A 172 4.28 18.53 -2.12
C ASN A 172 2.78 18.77 -2.41
N LYS A 173 2.38 18.95 -3.67
CA LYS A 173 0.97 19.13 -4.07
C LYS A 173 0.30 17.85 -4.57
N TRP A 174 0.91 16.69 -4.37
CA TRP A 174 0.28 15.42 -4.70
C TRP A 174 -0.76 15.03 -3.64
N GLN A 175 -1.78 14.29 -4.06
CA GLN A 175 -2.74 13.66 -3.19
C GLN A 175 -2.09 12.45 -2.50
N ILE A 176 -2.26 12.38 -1.18
CA ILE A 176 -1.77 11.26 -0.37
C ILE A 176 -2.80 10.13 -0.46
N PRO A 177 -2.39 8.89 -0.78
CA PRO A 177 -3.29 7.74 -0.72
C PRO A 177 -4.03 7.59 0.59
N LYS A 178 -5.33 7.29 0.54
CA LYS A 178 -6.19 7.34 1.72
C LYS A 178 -5.73 6.39 2.83
N TYR A 179 -5.25 5.20 2.47
CA TYR A 179 -4.74 4.24 3.45
C TYR A 179 -3.52 4.75 4.21
N ILE A 180 -2.64 5.53 3.56
CA ILE A 180 -1.49 6.18 4.18
C ILE A 180 -1.97 7.30 5.09
N GLU A 181 -2.84 8.18 4.59
CA GLU A 181 -3.40 9.30 5.35
C GLU A 181 -4.04 8.81 6.65
N GLU A 182 -4.92 7.80 6.58
CA GLU A 182 -5.58 7.22 7.75
C GLU A 182 -4.59 6.59 8.73
N GLY A 183 -3.53 5.96 8.21
CA GLY A 183 -2.43 5.42 9.01
C GLY A 183 -1.70 6.53 9.78
N LEU A 184 -1.31 7.59 9.08
CA LEU A 184 -0.59 8.73 9.64
C LEU A 184 -1.43 9.53 10.65
N GLU A 185 -2.73 9.69 10.39
CA GLU A 185 -3.66 10.30 11.34
C GLU A 185 -3.75 9.49 12.63
N TRP A 186 -3.79 8.16 12.53
CA TRP A 186 -3.90 7.28 13.68
C TRP A 186 -2.62 7.30 14.53
N ILE A 187 -1.44 7.24 13.92
CA ILE A 187 -0.16 7.22 14.67
C ILE A 187 0.14 8.56 15.35
N ARG A 188 -0.36 9.68 14.80
CA ARG A 188 -0.21 11.02 15.37
C ARG A 188 -0.99 11.22 16.68
N LYS A 189 -2.13 10.52 16.83
CA LYS A 189 -2.95 10.58 18.05
C LYS A 189 -2.24 9.92 19.23
#